data_AF-A0A8H3ZKD1-F1
#
_entry.id   AF-A0A8H3ZKD1-F1
#
_cell.length_a   1.000
_cell.length_b   1.000
_cell.length_c   1.000
_cell.angle_alpha   90.00
_cell.angle_beta   90.00
_cell.angle_gamma   90.00
#
_symmetry.space_group_name_H-M   'P 1'
#
loop_
_entity.id
_entity.type
_entity.pdbx_description
1 polymer ?
#
loop_
_entity_poly.entity_id
_entity_poly.type
_entity_poly.pdbx_seq_one_letter_code
_entity_poly.pdbx_strand_id
1 'polypeptide(L)'
;MKFQPLLFLALGATAAPAPADAGPTVPARRLLCSGLWTGNDLGWGDIKWAMQNRRDELQLKAGWWNEANADCRSTDGRDIAQKGIWITYNHQRDDKAETALKYNEGIVCTPQSSWHLKCTPSG
;
A
#
# COMPACT_ATOMS: atom_id res chain seq x y z
N MET A 1 -47.08 -36.38 25.24
CA MET A 1 -46.54 -35.01 25.01
C MET A 1 -45.05 -35.14 24.84
N LYS A 2 -44.50 -34.84 23.66
CA LYS A 2 -43.07 -34.99 23.35
C LYS A 2 -42.57 -33.63 22.85
N PHE A 3 -41.84 -32.92 23.70
CA PHE A 3 -41.26 -31.62 23.38
C PHE A 3 -39.90 -31.84 22.71
N GLN A 4 -39.78 -31.33 21.49
CA GLN A 4 -38.53 -31.31 20.72
C GLN A 4 -37.98 -29.87 20.80
N PRO A 5 -36.75 -29.64 21.29
CA PRO A 5 -36.15 -28.32 21.22
C PRO A 5 -35.47 -28.17 19.86
N LEU A 6 -36.01 -27.28 19.02
CA LEU A 6 -35.33 -26.79 17.82
C LEU A 6 -34.21 -25.84 18.27
N LEU A 7 -32.98 -26.34 18.18
CA LEU A 7 -31.76 -25.56 18.39
C LEU A 7 -31.58 -24.61 17.20
N PHE A 8 -31.90 -23.33 17.39
CA PHE A 8 -31.59 -22.30 16.40
C PHE A 8 -30.09 -21.96 16.46
N LEU A 9 -29.34 -22.46 15.48
CA LEU A 9 -27.98 -22.01 15.19
C LEU A 9 -28.04 -20.59 14.61
N ALA A 10 -27.75 -19.60 15.44
CA ALA A 10 -27.52 -18.23 15.01
C ALA A 10 -26.21 -18.17 14.22
N LEU A 11 -26.30 -18.20 12.89
CA LEU A 11 -25.21 -17.82 12.00
C LEU A 11 -24.99 -16.31 12.17
N GLY A 12 -24.01 -15.94 12.99
CA GLY A 12 -23.51 -14.57 13.05
C GLY A 12 -22.86 -14.23 11.72
N ALA A 13 -23.56 -13.49 10.87
CA ALA A 13 -22.96 -12.83 9.74
C ALA A 13 -21.99 -11.77 10.28
N THR A 14 -20.69 -12.07 10.28
CA THR A 14 -19.67 -11.04 10.45
C THR A 14 -19.78 -10.14 9.23
N ALA A 15 -20.44 -8.98 9.40
CA ALA A 15 -20.44 -7.95 8.38
C ALA A 15 -18.96 -7.66 8.06
N ALA A 16 -18.56 -7.95 6.82
CA ALA A 16 -17.23 -7.58 6.35
C ALA A 16 -17.05 -6.07 6.63
N PRO A 17 -15.88 -5.65 7.14
CA PRO A 17 -15.64 -4.23 7.38
C PRO A 17 -15.98 -3.46 6.12
N ALA A 18 -16.79 -2.40 6.28
CA ALA A 18 -17.12 -1.51 5.17
C ALA A 18 -15.80 -1.09 4.49
N PRO A 19 -15.76 -1.02 3.15
CA PRO A 19 -14.57 -0.55 2.46
C PRO A 19 -14.12 0.76 3.08
N ALA A 20 -12.85 0.86 3.46
CA ALA A 20 -12.29 2.12 3.91
C ALA A 20 -12.57 3.17 2.82
N ASP A 21 -13.17 4.29 3.21
CA ASP A 21 -13.48 5.37 2.28
C ASP A 21 -12.17 5.84 1.64
N ALA A 22 -12.09 5.76 0.31
CA ALA A 22 -10.88 6.13 -0.43
C ALA A 22 -10.68 7.66 -0.49
N GLY A 23 -11.55 8.44 0.16
CA GLY A 23 -11.54 9.88 0.10
C GLY A 23 -11.99 10.43 -1.27
N PRO A 24 -12.11 11.77 -1.37
CA PRO A 24 -12.51 12.43 -2.60
C PRO A 24 -11.48 12.21 -3.72
N THR A 25 -11.98 12.14 -4.96
CA THR A 25 -11.15 12.08 -6.17
C THR A 25 -10.38 13.39 -6.36
N VAL A 26 -9.11 13.29 -6.78
CA VAL A 26 -8.20 14.42 -7.07
C VAL A 26 -7.55 14.22 -8.45
N PRO A 27 -6.86 15.23 -9.04
CA PRO A 27 -6.07 15.02 -10.24
C PRO A 27 -5.05 13.90 -10.06
N ALA A 28 -4.91 13.07 -11.08
CA ALA A 28 -3.97 11.95 -11.09
C ALA A 28 -2.53 12.42 -10.87
N ARG A 29 -1.85 11.82 -9.90
CA ARG A 29 -0.45 12.13 -9.55
C ARG A 29 0.37 10.87 -9.39
N ARG A 30 1.68 10.97 -9.60
CA ARG A 30 2.61 9.85 -9.43
C ARG A 30 2.99 9.68 -7.97
N LEU A 31 2.73 8.50 -7.42
CA LEU A 31 3.22 8.07 -6.12
C LEU A 31 4.37 7.07 -6.31
N LEU A 32 5.31 7.09 -5.39
CA LEU A 32 6.34 6.07 -5.19
C LEU A 32 5.98 5.26 -3.95
N CYS A 33 5.80 3.96 -4.12
CA CYS A 33 5.71 3.00 -3.02
C CYS A 33 7.09 2.39 -2.78
N SER A 34 7.67 2.58 -1.59
CA SER A 34 8.99 2.06 -1.23
C SER A 34 9.12 1.84 0.29
N GLY A 35 10.26 1.31 0.72
CA GLY A 35 10.56 1.00 2.11
C GLY A 35 10.83 2.24 2.97
N LEU A 36 10.32 2.27 4.20
CA LEU A 36 10.20 3.48 5.03
C LEU A 36 11.55 4.02 5.60
N TRP A 37 12.62 3.22 5.73
CA TRP A 37 13.77 3.61 6.60
C TRP A 37 15.17 3.14 6.18
N THR A 38 15.56 3.25 4.90
CA THR A 38 16.92 2.94 4.40
C THR A 38 17.24 1.45 4.28
N GLY A 39 18.01 1.09 3.23
CA GLY A 39 18.74 -0.18 3.11
C GLY A 39 17.95 -1.50 3.10
N ASN A 40 16.62 -1.51 3.34
CA ASN A 40 15.87 -2.76 3.47
C ASN A 40 15.90 -3.59 2.18
N ASP A 41 16.09 -4.90 2.38
CA ASP A 41 16.19 -5.96 1.37
C ASP A 41 14.89 -6.20 0.58
N LEU A 42 13.93 -5.26 0.66
CA LEU A 42 12.65 -5.35 -0.03
C LEU A 42 12.86 -5.39 -1.54
N GLY A 43 12.52 -6.53 -2.12
CA GLY A 43 12.45 -6.70 -3.56
C GLY A 43 11.19 -6.05 -4.14
N TRP A 44 11.15 -5.89 -5.46
CA TRP A 44 9.92 -5.47 -6.14
C TRP A 44 8.75 -6.43 -5.86
N GLY A 45 9.04 -7.72 -5.66
CA GLY A 45 8.04 -8.73 -5.32
C GLY A 45 7.33 -8.44 -4.00
N ASP A 46 8.08 -8.05 -2.96
CA ASP A 46 7.53 -7.75 -1.63
C ASP A 46 6.67 -6.49 -1.67
N ILE A 47 7.14 -5.45 -2.36
CA ILE A 47 6.41 -4.19 -2.53
C ILE A 47 5.12 -4.43 -3.32
N LYS A 48 5.22 -5.17 -4.43
CA LYS A 48 4.06 -5.53 -5.25
C LYS A 48 3.06 -6.37 -4.47
N TRP A 49 3.54 -7.32 -3.69
CA TRP A 49 2.67 -8.13 -2.83
C TRP A 49 1.94 -7.25 -1.82
N ALA A 50 2.62 -6.30 -1.17
CA ALA A 50 1.98 -5.37 -0.23
C ALA A 50 0.92 -4.51 -0.93
N MET A 51 1.25 -3.95 -2.09
CA MET A 51 0.32 -3.18 -2.90
C MET A 51 -0.85 -4.01 -3.45
N GLN A 52 -0.79 -5.35 -3.46
CA GLN A 52 -1.89 -6.21 -3.89
C GLN A 52 -2.73 -6.72 -2.72
N ASN A 53 -2.10 -7.00 -1.58
CA ASN A 53 -2.72 -7.70 -0.44
C ASN A 53 -3.04 -6.77 0.74
N ARG A 54 -2.38 -5.62 0.84
CA ARG A 54 -2.52 -4.63 1.93
C ARG A 54 -2.98 -3.27 1.39
N ARG A 55 -3.77 -3.28 0.31
CA ARG A 55 -4.27 -2.06 -0.35
C ARG A 55 -5.05 -1.15 0.57
N ASP A 56 -5.82 -1.72 1.49
CA ASP A 56 -6.58 -0.94 2.47
C ASP A 56 -5.69 -0.06 3.31
N GLU A 57 -4.67 -0.66 3.90
CA GLU A 57 -3.72 0.01 4.80
C GLU A 57 -2.90 1.06 4.06
N LEU A 58 -2.57 0.79 2.80
CA LEU A 58 -1.86 1.73 1.93
C LEU A 58 -2.77 2.81 1.31
N GLN A 59 -4.10 2.70 1.49
CA GLN A 59 -5.13 3.50 0.83
C GLN A 59 -5.02 3.45 -0.71
N LEU A 60 -4.90 2.25 -1.28
CA LEU A 60 -4.75 2.00 -2.72
C LEU A 60 -5.91 1.19 -3.33
N LYS A 61 -7.07 1.10 -2.66
CA LYS A 61 -8.19 0.30 -3.15
C LYS A 61 -8.85 0.82 -4.43
N ALA A 62 -8.81 2.13 -4.66
CA ALA A 62 -9.46 2.77 -5.79
C ALA A 62 -8.50 3.70 -6.53
N GLY A 63 -8.65 3.79 -7.86
CA GLY A 63 -8.08 4.90 -8.61
C GLY A 63 -6.56 4.88 -8.76
N TRP A 64 -6.00 3.73 -9.14
CA TRP A 64 -4.56 3.59 -9.36
C TRP A 64 -4.24 2.76 -10.62
N TRP A 65 -3.22 3.17 -11.37
CA TRP A 65 -2.83 2.57 -12.66
C TRP A 65 -1.39 2.93 -13.05
N ASN A 66 -0.92 2.43 -14.20
CA ASN A 66 0.44 2.64 -14.72
C ASN A 66 1.53 2.22 -13.71
N GLU A 67 1.39 1.01 -13.16
CA GLU A 67 2.41 0.40 -12.31
C GLU A 67 3.71 0.19 -13.08
N ALA A 68 4.82 0.67 -12.52
CA ALA A 68 6.15 0.41 -13.06
C ALA A 68 7.15 0.21 -11.92
N ASN A 69 8.00 -0.81 -12.04
CA ASN A 69 9.12 -0.99 -11.13
C ASN A 69 10.12 0.16 -11.27
N ALA A 70 10.74 0.55 -10.16
CA ALA A 70 11.76 1.57 -10.14
C ALA A 70 12.92 1.20 -9.22
N ASP A 71 14.10 1.69 -9.59
CA ASP A 71 15.30 1.75 -8.76
C ASP A 71 15.49 3.19 -8.28
N CYS A 72 15.54 3.38 -6.97
CA CYS A 72 15.59 4.69 -6.34
C CYS A 72 16.89 4.90 -5.58
N ARG A 73 17.47 6.10 -5.71
CA ARG A 73 18.62 6.55 -4.92
C ARG A 73 18.37 7.93 -4.32
N SER A 74 18.91 8.19 -3.14
CA SER A 74 18.82 9.52 -2.52
C SER A 74 19.45 10.61 -3.40
N THR A 75 18.85 11.80 -3.36
CA THR A 75 19.35 13.03 -4.00
C THR A 75 19.92 14.05 -3.01
N ASP A 76 19.87 13.74 -1.71
CA ASP A 76 20.25 14.66 -0.63
C ASP A 76 21.55 14.26 0.08
N GLY A 77 22.36 13.41 -0.57
CA GLY A 77 23.69 13.03 -0.12
C GLY A 77 23.74 11.82 0.83
N ARG A 78 22.58 11.19 1.11
CA ARG A 78 22.52 9.94 1.86
C ARG A 78 22.80 8.74 0.95
N ASP A 79 23.54 7.73 1.43
CA ASP A 79 23.75 6.48 0.69
C ASP A 79 22.56 5.54 0.87
N ILE A 80 21.43 5.91 0.26
CA ILE A 80 20.19 5.14 0.30
C ILE A 80 19.88 4.68 -1.11
N ALA A 81 19.83 3.36 -1.28
CA ALA A 81 19.30 2.70 -2.46
C ALA A 81 18.11 1.83 -2.07
N GLN A 82 17.01 1.95 -2.80
CA GLN A 82 15.78 1.21 -2.52
C GLN A 82 15.09 0.80 -3.82
N LYS A 83 14.43 -0.36 -3.79
CA LYS A 83 13.44 -0.71 -4.82
C LYS A 83 12.16 0.06 -4.56
N GLY A 84 11.43 0.37 -5.62
CA GLY A 84 10.13 1.02 -5.51
C GLY A 84 9.21 0.64 -6.65
N ILE A 85 7.94 1.01 -6.51
CA ILE A 85 6.95 0.91 -7.58
C ILE A 85 6.32 2.28 -7.76
N TRP A 86 6.36 2.79 -8.99
CA TRP A 86 5.61 3.95 -9.40
C TRP A 86 4.19 3.56 -9.73
N ILE A 87 3.26 4.35 -9.22
CA ILE A 87 1.84 4.25 -9.55
C ILE A 87 1.30 5.63 -9.83
N THR A 88 0.30 5.71 -10.68
CA THR A 88 -0.54 6.89 -10.81
C THR A 88 -1.74 6.71 -9.90
N TYR A 89 -2.11 7.72 -9.10
CA TYR A 89 -3.18 7.67 -8.12
C TYR A 89 -4.06 8.92 -8.19
N ASN A 90 -5.38 8.78 -8.09
CA ASN A 90 -6.34 9.90 -8.23
C ASN A 90 -7.35 10.05 -7.09
N HIS A 91 -7.00 9.66 -5.86
CA HIS A 91 -7.77 10.02 -4.66
C HIS A 91 -6.92 10.76 -3.61
N GLN A 92 -7.60 11.45 -2.69
CA GLN A 92 -6.97 12.02 -1.51
C GLN A 92 -6.42 10.89 -0.63
N ARG A 93 -5.17 11.05 -0.19
CA ARG A 93 -4.44 10.04 0.57
C ARG A 93 -3.88 10.68 1.84
N ASP A 94 -3.93 9.96 2.95
CA ASP A 94 -3.14 10.26 4.14
C ASP A 94 -1.66 9.98 3.84
N ASP A 95 -0.76 10.94 4.09
CA ASP A 95 0.68 10.77 3.87
C ASP A 95 1.32 9.81 4.89
N LYS A 96 0.62 9.51 5.99
CA LYS A 96 1.03 8.57 7.03
C LYS A 96 0.53 7.14 6.82
N ALA A 97 -0.29 6.89 5.79
CA ALA A 97 -0.76 5.55 5.50
C ALA A 97 0.42 4.62 5.15
N GLU A 98 0.58 3.54 5.90
CA GLU A 98 1.68 2.58 5.78
C GLU A 98 1.20 1.17 6.12
N THR A 99 1.94 0.16 5.66
CA THR A 99 1.74 -1.23 6.05
C THR A 99 3.07 -1.83 6.47
N ALA A 100 3.04 -2.70 7.47
CA ALA A 100 4.18 -3.54 7.81
C ALA A 100 4.16 -4.84 7.00
N LEU A 101 5.34 -5.26 6.56
CA LEU A 101 5.68 -6.58 6.04
C LEU A 101 6.33 -7.43 7.15
N LYS A 102 6.81 -8.62 6.78
CA LYS A 102 7.54 -9.51 7.71
C LYS A 102 8.78 -8.78 8.25
N TYR A 103 9.21 -9.17 9.45
CA TYR A 103 10.44 -8.67 10.09
C TYR A 103 10.50 -7.14 10.26
N ASN A 104 9.35 -6.48 10.49
CA ASN A 104 9.23 -5.03 10.71
C ASN A 104 9.63 -4.15 9.51
N GLU A 105 9.68 -4.71 8.30
CA GLU A 105 9.89 -3.89 7.11
C GLU A 105 8.62 -3.10 6.79
N GLY A 106 8.69 -1.77 6.80
CA GLY A 106 7.55 -0.89 6.51
C GLY A 106 7.50 -0.44 5.06
N ILE A 107 6.30 -0.43 4.46
CA ILE A 107 6.03 0.16 3.14
C ILE A 107 5.07 1.33 3.26
N VAL A 108 5.37 2.38 2.52
CA VAL A 108 4.56 3.60 2.40
C VAL A 108 4.56 4.07 0.95
N CYS A 109 3.49 4.75 0.53
CA CYS A 109 3.35 5.29 -0.82
C CYS A 109 3.13 6.79 -0.78
N THR A 110 4.07 7.62 -1.22
CA THR A 110 3.87 9.08 -1.23
C THR A 110 4.26 9.69 -2.58
N PRO A 111 3.95 10.97 -2.85
CA PRO A 111 4.43 11.63 -4.05
C PRO A 111 5.94 11.42 -4.26
N GLN A 112 6.37 11.22 -5.52
CA GLN A 112 7.77 10.90 -5.80
C GLN A 112 8.73 11.99 -5.27
N SER A 113 8.35 13.26 -5.40
CA SER A 113 9.19 14.39 -5.01
C SER A 113 9.34 14.57 -3.50
N SER A 114 8.41 14.07 -2.67
CA SER A 114 8.48 14.23 -1.21
C SER A 114 9.48 13.30 -0.53
N TRP A 115 10.03 12.32 -1.25
CA TRP A 115 11.02 11.37 -0.70
C TRP A 115 12.47 11.82 -0.86
N HIS A 116 12.73 12.85 -1.67
CA HIS A 116 14.10 13.22 -2.06
C HIS A 116 14.89 12.03 -2.67
N LEU A 117 14.19 11.21 -3.46
CA LEU A 117 14.75 10.08 -4.19
C LEU A 117 14.69 10.35 -5.70
N LYS A 118 15.78 10.08 -6.41
CA LYS A 118 15.81 9.96 -7.86
C LYS A 118 15.55 8.50 -8.19
N CYS A 119 14.39 8.26 -8.79
CA CYS A 119 13.97 6.93 -9.20
C CYS A 119 14.02 6.82 -10.73
N THR A 120 14.54 5.71 -11.23
CA THR A 120 14.56 5.37 -12.65
C THR A 120 13.72 4.12 -12.89
N PRO A 121 12.92 4.06 -13.96
CA PRO A 121 12.23 2.82 -14.34
C PRO A 121 13.22 1.67 -14.46
N SER A 122 12.87 0.52 -13.91
CA SER A 122 13.66 -0.71 -13.95
C SER A 122 12.85 -1.78 -14.67
N GLY A 123 13.38 -2.27 -15.80
CA GLY A 123 12.75 -3.28 -16.66
C GLY A 123 13.07 -4.71 -16.23
#